data_AF-A0A934C872-F1
#
_entry.id   AF-A0A934C872-F1
#
_cell.length_a   1.000
_cell.length_b   1.000
_cell.length_c   1.000
_cell.angle_alpha   90.00
_cell.angle_beta   90.00
_cell.angle_gamma   90.00
#
_symmetry.space_group_name_H-M   'P 1'
#
loop_
_entity.id
_entity.type
_entity.pdbx_description
1 polymer ?
#
loop_
_entity_poly.entity_id
_entity_poly.type
_entity_poly.pdbx_seq_one_letter_code
_entity_poly.pdbx_strand_id
1 'polypeptide(L)'
;MKTVVASSLLVLALVVGQAATAERLTELRAELEAMHETDQAQRLQMARVEREHGASSSQMAELWKQQSASDAHNIRRLEEIIAEIGWPKRSVVGDRAAGAAFLILQHSDLSYQKKYLQVARAAAAENELRPSSLALLEDRILLREGKKQIYGSQVRRNEAGEWEAHSLEDPERVDERRASVGLPPLAQYLAGFAERSGGTVANRTKDAPRADAPPLRQGLFSAADDARAAYEKLQKVRPASFAERRTLILACHDFCRRFPEHTLYGAVVVLAVRTTSFLPAEERRDLGDWDPAAAEQEAKLNAEQRAEVALTLATGRAAEQMRQGGGDWGERQFEALVAVVPPHRATQHARQALLRAALEAPPARAMAVLRELFPGDSTVAAGIQALEQIGRPCELAFTAFDGRPVKTADSRGKVVLVVFWLGAGGVDTTMSKVKELAERHGPADLAVVGVSFDRNREVVQETIDRHRLTWPVHFDGRGWSSELGSRFQIRVLPAYLLIDREGILRFRGGSPTTVGAMARIDQLLAEKPPAR
;
A
#
# COMPACT_ATOMS: atom_id res chain seq x y z
N MET A 1 -15.69 -57.71 -3.38
CA MET A 1 -15.76 -56.80 -2.20
C MET A 1 -14.39 -56.45 -1.58
N LYS A 2 -13.24 -56.57 -2.28
CA LYS A 2 -11.92 -56.18 -1.73
C LYS A 2 -11.31 -54.90 -2.33
N THR A 3 -11.95 -54.28 -3.31
CA THR A 3 -11.39 -53.12 -4.04
C THR A 3 -11.98 -51.76 -3.63
N VAL A 4 -13.01 -51.74 -2.77
CA VAL A 4 -13.67 -50.49 -2.32
C VAL A 4 -13.10 -49.98 -0.97
N VAL A 5 -12.39 -50.82 -0.22
CA VAL A 5 -11.88 -50.47 1.12
C VAL A 5 -10.59 -49.62 1.06
N ALA A 6 -9.76 -49.79 0.02
CA ALA A 6 -8.50 -49.05 -0.10
C ALA A 6 -8.69 -47.55 -0.43
N SER A 7 -9.70 -47.20 -1.24
CA SER A 7 -9.99 -45.80 -1.59
C SER A 7 -10.58 -45.00 -0.44
N SER A 8 -11.37 -45.63 0.43
CA SER A 8 -11.95 -44.99 1.62
C SER A 8 -10.92 -44.77 2.73
N LEU A 9 -9.92 -45.65 2.87
CA LEU A 9 -8.80 -45.48 3.80
C LEU A 9 -7.87 -44.34 3.39
N LEU A 10 -7.65 -44.12 2.09
CA LEU A 10 -6.81 -43.03 1.58
C LEU A 10 -7.48 -41.66 1.77
N VAL A 11 -8.80 -41.58 1.55
CA VAL A 11 -9.59 -40.36 1.81
C VAL A 11 -9.68 -40.07 3.31
N LEU A 12 -9.87 -41.10 4.15
CA LEU A 12 -9.87 -40.94 5.61
C LEU A 12 -8.50 -40.51 6.13
N ALA A 13 -7.39 -41.06 5.62
CA ALA A 13 -6.04 -40.65 5.99
C ALA A 13 -5.71 -39.20 5.55
N LEU A 14 -6.22 -38.76 4.38
CA LEU A 14 -6.07 -37.37 3.92
C LEU A 14 -6.86 -36.38 4.79
N VAL A 15 -8.10 -36.73 5.14
CA VAL A 15 -8.97 -35.91 6.00
C VAL A 15 -8.44 -35.84 7.43
N VAL A 16 -7.95 -36.97 7.97
CA VAL A 16 -7.28 -37.02 9.28
C VAL A 16 -5.98 -36.23 9.28
N GLY A 17 -5.18 -36.31 8.20
CA GLY A 17 -3.95 -35.52 8.04
C GLY A 17 -4.19 -34.00 7.96
N GLN A 18 -5.23 -33.57 7.25
CA GLN A 18 -5.63 -32.16 7.20
C GLN A 18 -6.20 -31.65 8.54
N ALA A 19 -6.99 -32.47 9.23
CA ALA A 19 -7.54 -32.13 10.54
C ALA A 19 -6.42 -32.01 11.61
N ALA A 20 -5.48 -32.96 11.64
CA ALA A 20 -4.31 -32.90 12.53
C ALA A 20 -3.41 -31.68 12.25
N THR A 21 -3.27 -31.30 10.98
CA THR A 21 -2.52 -30.09 10.60
C THR A 21 -3.22 -28.81 11.07
N ALA A 22 -4.56 -28.75 10.97
CA ALA A 22 -5.33 -27.60 11.44
C ALA A 22 -5.33 -27.46 12.97
N GLU A 23 -5.42 -28.59 13.68
CA GLU A 23 -5.30 -28.64 15.14
C GLU A 23 -3.91 -28.16 15.58
N ARG A 24 -2.84 -28.66 14.95
CA ARG A 24 -1.47 -28.22 15.23
C ARG A 24 -1.25 -26.73 14.99
N LEU A 25 -1.79 -26.17 13.91
CA LEU A 25 -1.70 -24.73 13.65
C LEU A 25 -2.48 -23.90 14.69
N THR A 26 -3.58 -24.44 15.22
CA THR A 26 -4.35 -23.82 16.30
C THR A 26 -3.56 -23.81 17.61
N GLU A 27 -2.87 -24.90 17.93
CA GLU A 27 -1.95 -24.97 19.07
C GLU A 27 -0.81 -23.97 18.94
N LEU A 28 -0.12 -23.94 17.78
CA LEU A 28 1.00 -23.03 17.52
C LEU A 28 0.58 -21.56 17.60
N ARG A 29 -0.63 -21.25 17.13
CA ARG A 29 -1.22 -19.92 17.31
C ARG A 29 -1.38 -19.57 18.78
N ALA A 30 -2.02 -20.44 19.56
CA ALA A 30 -2.27 -20.20 20.98
C ALA A 30 -0.94 -20.05 21.75
N GLU A 31 0.05 -20.86 21.40
CA GLU A 31 1.41 -20.80 21.95
C GLU A 31 2.08 -19.45 21.66
N LEU A 32 2.09 -19.00 20.40
CA LEU A 32 2.67 -17.70 20.02
C LEU A 32 1.95 -16.52 20.69
N GLU A 33 0.61 -16.58 20.80
CA GLU A 33 -0.16 -15.57 21.51
C GLU A 33 0.17 -15.53 23.01
N ALA A 34 0.35 -16.69 23.66
CA ALA A 34 0.75 -16.78 25.07
C ALA A 34 2.18 -16.25 25.32
N MET A 35 3.12 -16.54 24.41
CA MET A 35 4.46 -15.95 24.46
C MET A 35 4.41 -14.42 24.39
N HIS A 36 3.57 -13.88 23.51
CA HIS A 36 3.38 -12.43 23.39
C HIS A 36 2.77 -11.83 24.66
N GLU A 37 1.75 -12.45 25.24
CA GLU A 37 1.14 -11.96 26.48
C GLU A 37 2.14 -11.91 27.64
N THR A 38 2.97 -12.96 27.75
CA THR A 38 4.01 -13.05 28.78
C THR A 38 5.09 -11.98 28.59
N ASP A 39 5.58 -11.79 27.35
CA ASP A 39 6.55 -10.74 27.03
C ASP A 39 5.99 -9.33 27.33
N GLN A 40 4.77 -9.02 26.86
CA GLN A 40 4.18 -7.70 27.07
C GLN A 40 3.91 -7.40 28.55
N ALA A 41 3.51 -8.41 29.34
CA ALA A 41 3.34 -8.26 30.78
C ALA A 41 4.66 -7.88 31.48
N GLN A 42 5.77 -8.52 31.10
CA GLN A 42 7.10 -8.18 31.62
C GLN A 42 7.52 -6.76 31.22
N ARG A 43 7.27 -6.34 29.98
CA ARG A 43 7.58 -4.96 29.52
C ARG A 43 6.78 -3.90 30.27
N LEU A 44 5.51 -4.16 30.59
CA LEU A 44 4.68 -3.28 31.41
C LEU A 44 5.21 -3.18 32.85
N GLN A 45 5.68 -4.30 33.42
CA GLN A 45 6.31 -4.31 34.73
C GLN A 45 7.61 -3.49 34.74
N MET A 46 8.46 -3.64 33.71
CA MET A 46 9.67 -2.84 33.56
C MET A 46 9.34 -1.34 33.47
N ALA A 47 8.37 -0.94 32.65
CA ALA A 47 7.95 0.46 32.53
C ALA A 47 7.41 1.05 33.85
N ARG A 48 6.83 0.22 34.72
CA ARG A 48 6.45 0.63 36.08
C ARG A 48 7.70 0.82 36.97
N VAL A 49 8.58 -0.17 37.01
CA VAL A 49 9.80 -0.13 37.84
C VAL A 49 10.74 1.00 37.41
N GLU A 50 10.84 1.31 36.11
CA GLU A 50 11.61 2.45 35.62
C GLU A 50 11.10 3.78 36.19
N ARG A 51 9.77 3.96 36.27
CA ARG A 51 9.17 5.17 36.84
C ARG A 51 9.33 5.27 38.35
N GLU A 52 9.26 4.14 39.05
CA GLU A 52 9.30 4.09 40.51
C GLU A 52 10.74 4.12 41.08
N HIS A 53 11.68 3.49 40.37
CA HIS A 53 13.04 3.22 40.88
C HIS A 53 14.16 3.71 39.96
N GLY A 54 13.85 4.14 38.73
CA GLY A 54 14.83 4.56 37.73
C GLY A 54 15.44 3.40 36.93
N ALA A 55 15.91 3.71 35.72
CA ALA A 55 16.44 2.74 34.75
C ALA A 55 17.71 2.00 35.20
N SER A 56 18.47 2.57 36.15
CA SER A 56 19.74 2.00 36.65
C SER A 56 19.60 1.29 38.00
N SER A 57 18.38 1.00 38.45
CA SER A 57 18.12 0.34 39.74
C SER A 57 18.43 -1.16 39.73
N SER A 58 18.67 -1.74 40.91
CA SER A 58 18.88 -3.20 41.05
C SER A 58 17.63 -4.00 40.69
N GLN A 59 16.45 -3.45 40.94
CA GLN A 59 15.15 -4.00 40.53
C GLN A 59 15.06 -4.07 39.01
N MET A 60 15.50 -3.03 38.30
CA MET A 60 15.55 -3.03 36.83
C MET A 60 16.56 -4.05 36.30
N ALA A 61 17.72 -4.19 36.95
CA ALA A 61 18.73 -5.18 36.56
C ALA A 61 18.21 -6.63 36.65
N GLU A 62 17.44 -6.97 37.69
CA GLU A 62 16.82 -8.29 37.83
C GLU A 62 15.73 -8.54 36.77
N LEU A 63 14.91 -7.54 36.46
CA LEU A 63 13.92 -7.65 35.37
C LEU A 63 14.58 -7.82 34.00
N TRP A 64 15.70 -7.15 33.72
CA TRP A 64 16.47 -7.36 32.49
C TRP A 64 17.02 -8.77 32.37
N LYS A 65 17.46 -9.37 33.49
CA LYS A 65 17.93 -10.76 33.53
C LYS A 65 16.79 -11.73 33.20
N GLN A 66 15.61 -11.51 33.78
CA GLN A 66 14.42 -12.33 33.50
C GLN A 66 13.95 -12.18 32.05
N GLN A 67 13.90 -10.96 31.53
CA GLN A 67 13.56 -10.68 30.14
C GLN A 67 14.54 -11.36 29.19
N SER A 68 15.85 -11.26 29.44
CA SER A 68 16.87 -11.88 28.58
C SER A 68 16.74 -13.40 28.53
N ALA A 69 16.41 -14.03 29.67
CA ALA A 69 16.14 -15.47 29.73
C ALA A 69 14.87 -15.85 28.95
N SER A 70 13.81 -15.03 29.02
CA SER A 70 12.57 -15.22 28.26
C SER A 70 12.81 -15.05 26.75
N ASP A 71 13.49 -13.98 26.33
CA ASP A 71 13.83 -13.71 24.93
C ASP A 71 14.63 -14.87 24.33
N ALA A 72 15.60 -15.41 25.08
CA ALA A 72 16.40 -16.56 24.67
C ALA A 72 15.57 -17.86 24.56
N HIS A 73 14.59 -18.06 25.45
CA HIS A 73 13.68 -19.20 25.36
C HIS A 73 12.74 -19.07 24.16
N ASN A 74 12.12 -17.91 23.99
CA ASN A 74 11.15 -17.64 22.93
C ASN A 74 11.79 -17.75 21.54
N ILE A 75 13.02 -17.26 21.34
CA ILE A 75 13.67 -17.37 20.02
C ILE A 75 13.98 -18.82 19.64
N ARG A 76 14.40 -19.67 20.60
CA ARG A 76 14.60 -21.11 20.34
C ARG A 76 13.30 -21.78 19.93
N ARG A 77 12.21 -21.46 20.63
CA ARG A 77 10.92 -22.04 20.30
C ARG A 77 10.39 -21.53 18.96
N LEU A 78 10.55 -20.23 18.65
CA LEU A 78 10.24 -19.69 17.33
C LEU A 78 11.06 -20.38 16.22
N GLU A 79 12.30 -20.76 16.51
CA GLU A 79 13.14 -21.51 15.59
C GLU A 79 12.55 -22.86 15.21
N GLU A 80 12.08 -23.61 16.20
CA GLU A 80 11.38 -24.88 16.00
C GLU A 80 10.10 -24.70 15.20
N ILE A 81 9.32 -23.65 15.50
CA ILE A 81 8.10 -23.31 14.74
C ILE A 81 8.46 -22.98 13.29
N ILE A 82 9.53 -22.21 13.05
CA ILE A 82 9.99 -21.89 11.70
C ILE A 82 10.45 -23.14 10.94
N ALA A 83 11.12 -24.07 11.62
CA ALA A 83 11.50 -25.35 11.02
C ALA A 83 10.28 -26.22 10.68
N GLU A 84 9.20 -26.13 11.46
CA GLU A 84 7.98 -26.91 11.29
C GLU A 84 7.06 -26.36 10.19
N ILE A 85 6.79 -25.05 10.20
CA ILE A 85 5.75 -24.43 9.34
C ILE A 85 6.26 -23.28 8.46
N GLY A 86 7.57 -22.99 8.50
CA GLY A 86 8.12 -21.75 7.94
C GLY A 86 7.79 -20.53 8.82
N TRP A 87 7.95 -19.32 8.28
CA TRP A 87 7.57 -18.12 9.04
C TRP A 87 6.12 -18.24 9.52
N PRO A 88 5.78 -17.93 10.79
CA PRO A 88 4.40 -17.89 11.25
C PRO A 88 3.60 -16.82 10.51
N LYS A 89 3.07 -17.20 9.35
CA LYS A 89 2.38 -16.33 8.41
C LYS A 89 1.10 -15.80 9.05
N ARG A 90 0.81 -14.52 8.87
CA ARG A 90 -0.42 -13.87 9.35
C ARG A 90 -1.67 -14.59 8.85
N SER A 91 -1.65 -15.09 7.62
CA SER A 91 -2.76 -15.86 7.03
C SER A 91 -2.96 -17.24 7.64
N VAL A 92 -1.97 -17.77 8.36
CA VAL A 92 -1.99 -19.12 8.94
C VAL A 92 -2.28 -19.05 10.44
N VAL A 93 -1.51 -18.25 11.18
CA VAL A 93 -1.61 -18.19 12.65
C VAL A 93 -2.39 -16.97 13.16
N GLY A 94 -2.82 -16.07 12.27
CA GLY A 94 -3.49 -14.83 12.62
C GLY A 94 -2.54 -13.67 12.98
N ASP A 95 -3.08 -12.46 13.00
CA ASP A 95 -2.30 -11.22 13.15
C ASP A 95 -1.53 -11.15 14.48
N ARG A 96 -2.12 -11.65 15.56
CA ARG A 96 -1.54 -11.58 16.91
C ARG A 96 -0.35 -12.52 17.05
N ALA A 97 -0.50 -13.79 16.68
CA ALA A 97 0.57 -14.78 16.70
C ALA A 97 1.71 -14.46 15.73
N ALA A 98 1.41 -13.99 14.51
CA ALA A 98 2.44 -13.55 13.58
C ALA A 98 3.17 -12.29 14.08
N GLY A 99 2.45 -11.38 14.74
CA GLY A 99 3.03 -10.24 15.46
C GLY A 99 3.95 -10.68 16.60
N ALA A 100 3.58 -11.73 17.33
CA ALA A 100 4.41 -12.34 18.37
C ALA A 100 5.72 -12.87 17.80
N ALA A 101 5.67 -13.64 16.71
CA ALA A 101 6.84 -14.15 16.02
C ALA A 101 7.80 -13.03 15.59
N PHE A 102 7.25 -11.93 15.06
CA PHE A 102 8.04 -10.74 14.76
C PHE A 102 8.70 -10.12 16.00
N LEU A 103 7.95 -9.91 17.08
CA LEU A 103 8.50 -9.30 18.29
C LEU A 103 9.61 -10.15 18.91
N ILE A 104 9.43 -11.47 18.97
CA ILE A 104 10.45 -12.41 19.42
C ILE A 104 11.73 -12.25 18.58
N LEU A 105 11.61 -12.21 17.25
CA LEU A 105 12.76 -11.97 16.38
C LEU A 105 13.37 -10.57 16.59
N GLN A 106 12.55 -9.52 16.68
CA GLN A 106 12.96 -8.13 16.90
C GLN A 106 13.79 -7.96 18.18
N HIS A 107 13.49 -8.74 19.22
CA HIS A 107 14.16 -8.67 20.52
C HIS A 107 15.32 -9.66 20.68
N SER A 108 15.47 -10.64 19.78
CA SER A 108 16.59 -11.58 19.77
C SER A 108 17.96 -10.95 19.50
N ASP A 109 19.02 -11.74 19.69
CA ASP A 109 20.39 -11.34 19.37
C ASP A 109 20.60 -11.10 17.87
N LEU A 110 21.63 -10.32 17.55
CA LEU A 110 21.96 -9.94 16.16
C LEU A 110 22.16 -11.16 15.24
N SER A 111 22.72 -12.26 15.77
CA SER A 111 22.91 -13.50 15.01
C SER A 111 21.59 -14.07 14.49
N TYR A 112 20.56 -14.13 15.34
CA TYR A 112 19.21 -14.59 14.98
C TYR A 112 18.51 -13.62 14.04
N GLN A 113 18.59 -12.33 14.33
CA GLN A 113 18.04 -11.27 13.47
C GLN A 113 18.56 -11.39 12.04
N LYS A 114 19.88 -11.57 11.87
CA LYS A 114 20.51 -11.74 10.55
C LYS A 114 20.14 -13.07 9.91
N LYS A 115 20.13 -14.17 10.69
CA LYS A 115 19.77 -15.51 10.21
C LYS A 115 18.37 -15.53 9.59
N TYR A 116 17.40 -14.87 10.23
CA TYR A 116 16.00 -14.86 9.77
C TYR A 116 15.61 -13.63 8.96
N LEU A 117 16.52 -12.68 8.72
CA LEU A 117 16.20 -11.45 7.96
C LEU A 117 15.64 -11.76 6.56
N GLN A 118 16.23 -12.72 5.84
CA GLN A 118 15.74 -13.08 4.50
C GLN A 118 14.37 -13.77 4.55
N VAL A 119 14.10 -14.55 5.60
CA VAL A 119 12.79 -15.16 5.84
C VAL A 119 11.76 -14.06 6.14
N ALA A 120 12.11 -13.08 6.98
CA ALA A 120 11.27 -11.93 7.29
C ALA A 120 11.00 -11.06 6.04
N ARG A 121 12.01 -10.88 5.16
CA ARG A 121 11.84 -10.19 3.86
C ARG A 121 10.88 -10.92 2.93
N ALA A 122 11.02 -12.23 2.80
CA ALA A 122 10.10 -13.03 2.01
C ALA A 122 8.67 -12.96 2.58
N ALA A 123 8.52 -13.09 3.89
CA ALA A 123 7.23 -12.95 4.55
C ALA A 123 6.62 -11.54 4.35
N ALA A 124 7.43 -10.47 4.42
CA ALA A 124 6.95 -9.11 4.19
C ALA A 124 6.56 -8.85 2.73
N ALA A 125 7.31 -9.41 1.76
CA ALA A 125 6.99 -9.35 0.34
C ALA A 125 5.66 -10.06 0.02
N GLU A 126 5.32 -11.09 0.79
CA GLU A 126 4.02 -11.78 0.75
C GLU A 126 2.95 -11.12 1.64
N ASN A 127 3.25 -9.99 2.31
CA ASN A 127 2.39 -9.31 3.30
C ASN A 127 2.01 -10.18 4.53
N GLU A 128 2.75 -11.26 4.74
CA GLU A 128 2.68 -12.20 5.87
C GLU A 128 3.52 -11.74 7.07
N LEU A 129 4.30 -10.68 6.89
CA LEU A 129 4.86 -9.82 7.94
C LEU A 129 4.51 -8.38 7.56
N ARG A 130 4.15 -7.53 8.52
CA ARG A 130 3.85 -6.13 8.20
C ARG A 130 5.13 -5.45 7.66
N PRO A 131 5.07 -4.69 6.55
CA PRO A 131 6.25 -3.97 6.05
C PRO A 131 6.89 -3.04 7.10
N SER A 132 6.06 -2.41 7.95
CA SER A 132 6.54 -1.61 9.08
C SER A 132 7.32 -2.44 10.10
N SER A 133 6.90 -3.67 10.38
CA SER A 133 7.65 -4.61 11.24
C SER A 133 9.01 -4.94 10.64
N LEU A 134 9.08 -5.26 9.34
CA LEU A 134 10.37 -5.49 8.68
C LEU A 134 11.29 -4.26 8.75
N ALA A 135 10.76 -3.06 8.51
CA ALA A 135 11.51 -1.80 8.59
C ALA A 135 12.15 -1.59 9.98
N LEU A 136 11.43 -1.95 11.05
CA LEU A 136 11.93 -1.92 12.43
C LEU A 136 13.09 -2.92 12.66
N LEU A 137 13.02 -4.10 12.06
CA LEU A 137 14.07 -5.13 12.15
C LEU A 137 15.32 -4.71 11.38
N GLU A 138 15.14 -4.19 10.16
CA GLU A 138 16.24 -3.76 9.31
C GLU A 138 17.03 -2.61 9.93
N ASP A 139 16.34 -1.57 10.41
CA ASP A 139 16.98 -0.46 11.12
C ASP A 139 17.77 -0.94 12.36
N ARG A 140 17.21 -1.90 13.11
CA ARG A 140 17.87 -2.46 14.29
C ARG A 140 19.13 -3.23 13.93
N ILE A 141 19.08 -4.08 12.91
CA ILE A 141 20.25 -4.82 12.42
C ILE A 141 21.32 -3.83 11.95
N LEU A 142 20.94 -2.83 11.16
CA LEU A 142 21.88 -1.84 10.64
C LEU A 142 22.63 -1.13 11.76
N LEU A 143 21.94 -0.60 12.78
CA LEU A 143 22.62 0.07 13.89
C LEU A 143 23.51 -0.87 14.71
N ARG A 144 23.07 -2.12 14.94
CA ARG A 144 23.87 -3.13 15.64
C ARG A 144 25.11 -3.56 14.84
N GLU A 145 25.09 -3.39 13.52
CA GLU A 145 26.26 -3.55 12.64
C GLU A 145 27.10 -2.28 12.50
N GLY A 146 26.79 -1.21 13.26
CA GLY A 146 27.49 0.07 13.17
C GLY A 146 27.16 0.89 11.91
N LYS A 147 26.13 0.50 11.17
CA LYS A 147 25.65 1.21 9.97
C LYS A 147 24.56 2.22 10.34
N LYS A 148 24.23 3.10 9.41
CA LYS A 148 23.12 4.05 9.56
C LYS A 148 21.79 3.35 9.25
N GLN A 149 20.72 3.76 9.93
CA GLN A 149 19.38 3.20 9.73
C GLN A 149 18.63 3.89 8.57
N ILE A 150 17.60 3.24 8.04
CA ILE A 150 16.85 3.64 6.85
C ILE A 150 15.58 4.42 7.22
N TYR A 151 14.80 3.90 8.18
CA TYR A 151 13.45 4.38 8.48
C TYR A 151 13.37 5.23 9.75
N GLY A 152 14.44 5.32 10.55
CA GLY A 152 14.44 6.11 11.79
C GLY A 152 13.60 5.49 12.90
N SER A 153 13.45 4.17 12.90
CA SER A 153 12.66 3.45 13.90
C SER A 153 13.39 3.28 15.25
N GLN A 154 14.71 3.33 15.26
CA GLN A 154 15.49 3.29 16.49
C GLN A 154 15.81 4.72 16.95
N VAL A 155 15.38 5.05 18.17
CA VAL A 155 15.41 6.40 18.73
C VAL A 155 16.25 6.44 20.00
N ARG A 156 16.77 7.62 20.34
CA ARG A 156 17.54 7.88 21.56
C ARG A 156 17.14 9.21 22.17
N ARG A 157 17.53 9.41 23.44
CA ARG A 157 17.64 10.73 24.03
C ARG A 157 19.02 11.31 23.75
N ASN A 158 19.08 12.55 23.27
CA ASN A 158 20.33 13.29 23.15
C ASN A 158 20.80 13.82 24.52
N GLU A 159 21.95 14.49 24.57
CA GLU A 159 22.51 15.07 25.82
C GLU A 159 21.58 16.10 26.47
N ALA A 160 20.69 16.74 25.69
CA ALA A 160 19.68 17.67 26.18
C ALA A 160 18.38 16.96 26.63
N GLY A 161 18.32 15.62 26.58
CA GLY A 161 17.16 14.83 26.97
C GLY A 161 16.04 14.77 25.93
N GLU A 162 16.28 15.24 24.70
CA GLU A 162 15.29 15.29 23.62
C GLU A 162 15.26 13.99 22.82
N TRP A 163 14.09 13.61 22.33
CA TRP A 163 13.94 12.46 21.47
C TRP A 163 14.39 12.75 20.04
N GLU A 164 15.32 11.93 19.54
CA GLU A 164 15.78 11.94 18.16
C GLU A 164 15.96 10.52 17.62
N ALA A 165 15.96 10.36 16.30
CA ALA A 165 16.39 9.11 15.68
C ALA A 165 17.91 8.95 15.82
N HIS A 166 18.40 7.72 15.97
CA HIS A 166 19.81 7.42 15.71
C HIS A 166 20.20 7.74 14.26
N SER A 167 21.51 7.74 13.97
CA SER A 167 22.09 8.06 12.67
C SER A 167 21.32 7.45 11.49
N LEU A 168 20.80 8.33 10.63
CA LEU A 168 20.03 8.00 9.44
C LEU A 168 20.92 8.00 8.19
N GLU A 169 20.71 7.04 7.31
CA GLU A 169 21.40 6.95 6.03
C GLU A 169 21.07 8.16 5.15
N ASP A 170 19.80 8.52 5.11
CA ASP A 170 19.26 9.65 4.36
C ASP A 170 18.11 10.27 5.19
N PRO A 171 18.44 11.25 6.05
CA PRO A 171 17.46 11.91 6.89
C PRO A 171 16.38 12.66 6.10
N GLU A 172 16.68 13.10 4.88
CA GLU A 172 15.80 13.96 4.08
C GLU A 172 14.64 13.17 3.47
N ARG A 173 14.90 11.90 3.12
CA ARG A 173 13.91 10.99 2.53
C ARG A 173 13.31 10.01 3.53
N VAL A 174 13.57 10.19 4.82
CA VAL A 174 13.13 9.24 5.85
C VAL A 174 11.61 9.08 5.86
N ASP A 175 10.84 10.16 5.66
CA ASP A 175 9.38 10.10 5.69
C ASP A 175 8.78 9.46 4.42
N GLU A 176 9.46 9.58 3.27
CA GLU A 176 9.09 8.84 2.05
C GLU A 176 9.25 7.33 2.28
N ARG A 177 10.39 6.93 2.86
CA ARG A 177 10.68 5.54 3.19
C ARG A 177 9.72 5.02 4.24
N ARG A 178 9.41 5.81 5.27
CA ARG A 178 8.43 5.43 6.30
C ARG A 178 7.03 5.25 5.70
N ALA A 179 6.59 6.14 4.82
CA ALA A 179 5.30 6.01 4.15
C ALA A 179 5.22 4.73 3.28
N SER A 180 6.30 4.35 2.58
CA SER A 180 6.30 3.16 1.71
C SER A 180 6.12 1.84 2.46
N VAL A 181 6.42 1.83 3.77
CA VAL A 181 6.25 0.67 4.65
C VAL A 181 5.11 0.84 5.67
N GLY A 182 4.33 1.93 5.57
CA GLY A 182 3.18 2.19 6.43
C GLY A 182 3.54 2.68 7.85
N LEU A 183 4.71 3.30 8.02
CA LEU A 183 5.09 4.00 9.24
C LEU A 183 4.61 5.47 9.20
N PRO A 184 4.20 6.06 10.33
CA PRO A 184 3.88 7.49 10.39
C PRO A 184 5.15 8.32 10.17
N PRO A 185 5.05 9.60 9.78
CA PRO A 185 6.21 10.50 9.70
C PRO A 185 7.10 10.41 10.96
N LEU A 186 8.41 10.44 10.78
CA LEU A 186 9.41 10.29 11.84
C LEU A 186 9.14 11.26 12.97
N ALA A 187 8.78 12.48 12.60
CA ALA A 187 8.53 13.54 13.53
C ALA A 187 7.26 13.27 14.37
N GLN A 188 6.23 12.59 13.80
CA GLN A 188 5.04 12.14 14.55
C GLN A 188 5.39 10.96 15.46
N TYR A 189 6.24 10.07 14.97
CA TYR A 189 6.74 8.94 15.72
C TYR A 189 7.52 9.38 16.97
N LEU A 190 8.44 10.34 16.83
CA LEU A 190 9.20 10.92 17.94
C LEU A 190 8.31 11.65 18.94
N ALA A 191 7.29 12.38 18.47
CA ALA A 191 6.32 13.04 19.36
C ALA A 191 5.60 12.04 20.28
N GLY A 192 5.27 10.84 19.80
CA GLY A 192 4.68 9.80 20.64
C GLY A 192 5.59 9.33 21.79
N PHE A 193 6.91 9.38 21.63
CA PHE A 193 7.85 9.09 22.73
C PHE A 193 7.92 10.25 23.72
N ALA A 194 7.91 11.50 23.23
CA ALA A 194 7.84 12.68 24.08
C ALA A 194 6.57 12.69 24.95
N GLU A 195 5.41 12.31 24.39
CA GLU A 195 4.14 12.24 25.11
C GLU A 195 4.12 11.14 26.19
N ARG A 196 4.66 9.94 25.89
CA ARG A 196 4.62 8.80 26.82
C ARG A 196 5.66 8.87 27.94
N SER A 197 6.80 9.52 27.68
CA SER A 197 8.00 9.42 28.53
C SER A 197 8.51 10.78 29.02
N GLY A 198 7.89 11.89 28.61
CA GLY A 198 8.37 13.26 28.83
C GLY A 198 9.53 13.66 27.90
N GLY A 199 9.71 14.98 27.71
CA GLY A 199 10.81 15.58 26.90
C GLY A 199 10.33 16.40 25.69
N THR A 200 11.25 17.00 24.94
CA THR A 200 11.02 17.71 23.66
C THR A 200 11.59 16.91 22.47
N VAL A 201 11.27 17.30 21.23
CA VAL A 201 11.84 16.72 20.00
C VAL A 201 12.92 17.65 19.47
N ALA A 202 14.07 17.11 19.08
CA ALA A 202 15.22 17.91 18.71
C ALA A 202 15.01 18.76 17.44
N ASN A 203 15.21 20.07 17.63
CA ASN A 203 15.49 21.17 16.69
C ASN A 203 14.32 21.92 15.98
N ARG A 204 13.76 22.93 16.67
CA ARG A 204 12.84 23.94 16.11
C ARG A 204 13.52 25.09 15.32
N THR A 205 14.86 25.23 15.36
CA THR A 205 15.53 26.40 14.72
C THR A 205 15.69 26.26 13.21
N LYS A 206 15.80 25.03 12.69
CA LYS A 206 15.80 24.76 11.24
C LYS A 206 14.41 24.82 10.61
N ASP A 207 13.38 24.66 11.44
CA ASP A 207 11.99 24.66 11.00
C ASP A 207 11.37 26.06 11.08
N ALA A 208 12.06 27.01 11.74
CA ALA A 208 11.61 28.39 11.82
C ALA A 208 11.65 29.08 10.44
N PRO A 209 10.66 29.93 10.11
CA PRO A 209 10.71 30.72 8.89
C PRO A 209 11.93 31.64 8.92
N ARG A 210 12.54 31.88 7.74
CA ARG A 210 13.65 32.83 7.63
C ARG A 210 13.23 34.20 8.18
N ALA A 211 14.19 34.92 8.77
CA ALA A 211 13.94 36.23 9.36
C ALA A 211 13.42 37.26 8.34
N ASP A 212 13.77 37.10 7.07
CA ASP A 212 13.36 37.90 5.92
C ASP A 212 12.22 37.28 5.10
N ALA A 213 11.44 36.36 5.71
CA ALA A 213 10.35 35.67 5.03
C ALA A 213 9.38 36.65 4.35
N PRO A 214 8.99 36.40 3.09
CA PRO A 214 8.02 37.23 2.39
C PRO A 214 6.66 37.20 3.10
N PRO A 215 5.82 38.25 2.92
CA PRO A 215 4.47 38.26 3.46
C PRO A 215 3.66 37.10 2.85
N LEU A 216 2.82 36.50 3.68
CA LEU A 216 1.93 35.42 3.25
C LEU A 216 0.93 35.98 2.23
N ARG A 217 0.84 35.32 1.09
CA ARG A 217 -0.20 35.58 0.09
C ARG A 217 -1.49 34.88 0.46
N GLN A 218 -1.41 33.81 1.25
CA GLN A 218 -2.54 32.99 1.65
C GLN A 218 -2.62 32.84 3.18
N GLY A 219 -3.84 32.89 3.74
CA GLY A 219 -4.08 32.74 5.17
C GLY A 219 -4.07 31.30 5.71
N LEU A 220 -3.56 30.34 4.93
CA LEU A 220 -3.64 28.91 5.27
C LEU A 220 -2.79 28.52 6.49
N PHE A 221 -1.65 29.19 6.66
CA PHE A 221 -0.77 29.03 7.81
C PHE A 221 -0.31 30.41 8.31
N SER A 222 0.12 30.48 9.57
CA SER A 222 0.52 31.73 10.21
C SER A 222 1.98 32.08 9.92
N ALA A 223 2.35 33.35 10.14
CA ALA A 223 3.72 33.77 9.95
C ALA A 223 4.71 33.06 10.88
N ALA A 224 4.25 32.59 12.05
CA ALA A 224 5.04 31.94 13.09
C ALA A 224 5.04 30.41 12.99
N ASP A 225 4.25 29.83 12.07
CA ASP A 225 4.23 28.38 11.88
C ASP A 225 5.60 27.93 11.38
N ASP A 226 6.13 26.89 12.03
CA ASP A 226 7.31 26.21 11.55
C ASP A 226 7.00 25.36 10.30
N ALA A 227 8.05 24.89 9.61
CA ALA A 227 7.92 24.10 8.38
C ALA A 227 7.01 22.88 8.56
N ARG A 228 7.01 22.27 9.75
CA ARG A 228 6.21 21.08 9.98
C ARG A 228 4.72 21.41 10.15
N ALA A 229 4.40 22.42 10.96
CA ALA A 229 3.03 22.89 11.16
C ALA A 229 2.42 23.41 9.85
N ALA A 230 3.20 24.14 9.05
CA ALA A 230 2.76 24.61 7.74
C ALA A 230 2.48 23.45 6.77
N TYR A 231 3.36 22.43 6.74
CA TYR A 231 3.16 21.25 5.90
C TYR A 231 1.92 20.42 6.32
N GLU A 232 1.70 20.22 7.61
CA GLU A 232 0.51 19.52 8.12
C GLU A 232 -0.80 20.23 7.72
N LYS A 233 -0.80 21.57 7.69
CA LYS A 233 -1.95 22.36 7.22
C LYS A 233 -2.16 22.20 5.72
N LEU A 234 -1.10 22.24 4.91
CA LEU A 234 -1.17 21.99 3.46
C LEU A 234 -1.77 20.61 3.17
N GLN A 235 -1.35 19.57 3.89
CA GLN A 235 -1.82 18.19 3.71
C GLN A 235 -3.30 17.98 4.08
N LYS A 236 -3.89 18.85 4.91
CA LYS A 236 -5.30 18.75 5.32
C LYS A 236 -6.27 19.39 4.32
N VAL A 237 -5.78 20.23 3.42
CA VAL A 237 -6.62 20.87 2.41
C VAL A 237 -7.17 19.82 1.44
N ARG A 238 -8.48 19.89 1.19
CA ARG A 238 -9.19 19.06 0.21
C ARG A 238 -9.92 19.99 -0.75
N PRO A 239 -9.23 20.51 -1.78
CA PRO A 239 -9.82 21.56 -2.62
C PRO A 239 -10.91 20.98 -3.53
N ALA A 240 -12.11 21.55 -3.43
CA ALA A 240 -13.29 21.18 -4.21
C ALA A 240 -13.49 22.10 -5.44
N SER A 241 -12.89 23.28 -5.46
CA SER A 241 -12.98 24.24 -6.58
C SER A 241 -11.61 24.62 -7.18
N PHE A 242 -11.61 25.21 -8.39
CA PHE A 242 -10.38 25.76 -8.98
C PHE A 242 -9.77 26.88 -8.15
N ALA A 243 -10.61 27.75 -7.55
CA ALA A 243 -10.15 28.80 -6.65
C ALA A 243 -9.42 28.23 -5.41
N GLU A 244 -9.96 27.17 -4.79
CA GLU A 244 -9.30 26.52 -3.65
C GLU A 244 -8.01 25.79 -4.04
N ARG A 245 -7.96 25.19 -5.24
CA ARG A 245 -6.72 24.61 -5.79
C ARG A 245 -5.66 25.68 -5.96
N ARG A 246 -6.03 26.85 -6.52
CA ARG A 246 -5.15 28.01 -6.66
C ARG A 246 -4.63 28.49 -5.30
N THR A 247 -5.49 28.62 -4.30
CA THR A 247 -5.10 28.96 -2.92
C THR A 247 -4.08 27.96 -2.36
N LEU A 248 -4.30 26.66 -2.54
CA LEU A 248 -3.37 25.62 -2.08
C LEU A 248 -2.01 25.72 -2.77
N ILE A 249 -2.00 25.94 -4.09
CA ILE A 249 -0.78 26.12 -4.88
C ILE A 249 0.03 27.33 -4.38
N LEU A 250 -0.62 28.48 -4.19
CA LEU A 250 0.04 29.69 -3.71
C LEU A 250 0.56 29.51 -2.28
N ALA A 251 -0.15 28.76 -1.43
CA ALA A 251 0.33 28.40 -0.10
C ALA A 251 1.54 27.46 -0.14
N CYS A 252 1.60 26.51 -1.08
CA CYS A 252 2.79 25.69 -1.33
C CYS A 252 3.99 26.55 -1.75
N HIS A 253 3.75 27.58 -2.55
CA HIS A 253 4.80 28.52 -2.95
C HIS A 253 5.31 29.37 -1.78
N ASP A 254 4.40 29.91 -0.95
CA ASP A 254 4.76 30.62 0.27
C ASP A 254 5.63 29.75 1.20
N PHE A 255 5.28 28.47 1.33
CA PHE A 255 6.08 27.49 2.05
C PHE A 255 7.49 27.37 1.47
N CYS A 256 7.61 27.13 0.15
CA CYS A 256 8.90 26.93 -0.51
C CYS A 256 9.83 28.15 -0.37
N ARG A 257 9.26 29.36 -0.36
CA ARG A 257 10.02 30.60 -0.15
C ARG A 257 10.49 30.78 1.30
N ARG A 258 9.67 30.34 2.26
CA ARG A 258 9.96 30.44 3.70
C ARG A 258 10.94 29.38 4.18
N PHE A 259 10.90 28.20 3.57
CA PHE A 259 11.67 27.02 3.97
C PHE A 259 12.46 26.43 2.79
N PRO A 260 13.32 27.22 2.12
CA PRO A 260 13.95 26.81 0.86
C PRO A 260 14.94 25.65 1.01
N GLU A 261 15.53 25.45 2.20
CA GLU A 261 16.51 24.40 2.48
C GLU A 261 15.93 23.28 3.36
N HIS A 262 14.62 23.28 3.57
CA HIS A 262 13.97 22.29 4.44
C HIS A 262 13.69 21.00 3.67
N THR A 263 13.78 19.85 4.35
CA THR A 263 13.62 18.52 3.74
C THR A 263 12.24 18.30 3.11
N LEU A 264 11.21 18.97 3.64
CA LEU A 264 9.84 18.95 3.11
C LEU A 264 9.65 19.77 1.81
N TYR A 265 10.65 20.54 1.38
CA TYR A 265 10.58 21.37 0.17
C TYR A 265 10.12 20.56 -1.04
N GLY A 266 10.79 19.44 -1.33
CA GLY A 266 10.47 18.61 -2.49
C GLY A 266 9.06 18.02 -2.45
N ALA A 267 8.59 17.63 -1.26
CA ALA A 267 7.22 17.13 -1.08
C ALA A 267 6.16 18.22 -1.34
N VAL A 268 6.44 19.47 -0.95
CA VAL A 268 5.55 20.61 -1.20
C VAL A 268 5.55 21.02 -2.67
N VAL A 269 6.70 20.97 -3.35
CA VAL A 269 6.78 21.17 -4.81
C VAL A 269 5.94 20.12 -5.54
N VAL A 270 6.09 18.84 -5.18
CA VAL A 270 5.28 17.74 -5.73
C VAL A 270 3.78 17.96 -5.51
N LEU A 271 3.37 18.38 -4.29
CA LEU A 271 1.98 18.71 -3.99
C LEU A 271 1.45 19.83 -4.90
N ALA A 272 2.24 20.90 -5.10
CA ALA A 272 1.87 22.00 -5.96
C ALA A 272 1.71 21.56 -7.43
N VAL A 273 2.64 20.75 -7.95
CA VAL A 273 2.59 20.20 -9.32
C VAL A 273 1.36 19.29 -9.51
N ARG A 274 1.10 18.37 -8.57
CA ARG A 274 -0.11 17.53 -8.58
C ARG A 274 -1.38 18.37 -8.63
N THR A 275 -1.43 19.42 -7.81
CA THR A 275 -2.62 20.29 -7.73
C THR A 275 -2.83 21.07 -9.02
N THR A 276 -1.73 21.51 -9.66
CA THR A 276 -1.79 22.33 -10.87
C THR A 276 -2.06 21.54 -12.14
N SER A 277 -1.67 20.28 -12.20
CA SER A 277 -1.83 19.46 -13.41
C SER A 277 -3.30 19.21 -13.80
N PHE A 278 -4.24 19.53 -12.89
CA PHE A 278 -5.68 19.49 -13.13
C PHE A 278 -6.30 20.87 -13.43
N LEU A 279 -5.50 21.94 -13.46
CA LEU A 279 -5.99 23.28 -13.79
C LEU A 279 -6.00 23.52 -15.32
N PRO A 280 -7.08 24.07 -15.89
CA PRO A 280 -7.08 24.58 -17.26
C PRO A 280 -5.98 25.63 -17.49
N ALA A 281 -5.54 25.81 -18.75
CA ALA A 281 -4.52 26.81 -19.10
C ALA A 281 -4.88 28.24 -18.66
N GLU A 282 -6.17 28.60 -18.68
CA GLU A 282 -6.63 29.92 -18.25
C GLU A 282 -6.41 30.14 -16.75
N GLU A 283 -6.78 29.17 -15.90
CA GLU A 283 -6.57 29.22 -14.44
C GLU A 283 -5.07 29.22 -14.07
N ARG A 284 -4.22 28.65 -14.92
CA ARG A 284 -2.76 28.70 -14.73
C ARG A 284 -2.19 30.10 -14.94
N ARG A 285 -2.79 30.96 -15.77
CA ARG A 285 -2.32 32.34 -16.00
C ARG A 285 -2.44 33.20 -14.74
N ASP A 286 -3.40 32.88 -13.89
CA ASP A 286 -3.66 33.60 -12.64
C ASP A 286 -2.72 33.18 -11.48
N LEU A 287 -1.77 32.27 -11.74
CA LEU A 287 -0.73 31.88 -10.77
C LEU A 287 0.42 32.90 -10.68
N GLY A 288 0.43 33.90 -11.57
CA GLY A 288 1.49 34.92 -11.63
C GLY A 288 2.82 34.32 -12.08
N ASP A 289 3.92 34.72 -11.42
CA ASP A 289 5.29 34.28 -11.77
C ASP A 289 5.58 32.80 -11.47
N TRP A 290 4.62 32.05 -10.92
CA TRP A 290 4.82 30.67 -10.56
C TRP A 290 4.41 29.72 -11.69
N ASP A 291 5.40 29.01 -12.24
CA ASP A 291 5.20 27.95 -13.23
C ASP A 291 5.60 26.59 -12.66
N PRO A 292 4.66 25.67 -12.40
CA PRO A 292 4.96 24.31 -11.96
C PRO A 292 5.70 23.49 -13.01
N ALA A 293 5.66 23.86 -14.30
CA ALA A 293 6.45 23.17 -15.31
C ALA A 293 7.96 23.38 -15.09
N ALA A 294 8.36 24.48 -14.44
CA ALA A 294 9.75 24.71 -14.05
C ALA A 294 10.23 23.75 -12.95
N ALA A 295 9.31 23.14 -12.19
CA ALA A 295 9.65 22.20 -11.12
C ALA A 295 10.40 20.95 -11.62
N GLU A 296 10.27 20.59 -12.90
CA GLU A 296 11.01 19.46 -13.49
C GLU A 296 12.54 19.70 -13.47
N GLN A 297 12.94 20.97 -13.55
CA GLN A 297 14.34 21.41 -13.53
C GLN A 297 14.83 21.75 -12.11
N GLU A 298 13.96 21.65 -11.10
CA GLU A 298 14.31 21.97 -9.72
C GLU A 298 15.43 21.03 -9.24
N ALA A 299 16.60 21.60 -8.96
CA ALA A 299 17.79 20.85 -8.59
C ALA A 299 17.62 20.14 -7.23
N LYS A 300 16.78 20.68 -6.36
CA LYS A 300 16.52 20.16 -5.01
C LYS A 300 15.65 18.91 -4.99
N LEU A 301 15.00 18.55 -6.10
CA LEU A 301 14.20 17.32 -6.14
C LEU A 301 15.08 16.08 -6.23
N ASN A 302 14.81 15.13 -5.35
CA ASN A 302 15.41 13.79 -5.45
C ASN A 302 14.88 13.05 -6.69
N ALA A 303 15.49 11.90 -7.03
CA ALA A 303 15.15 11.16 -8.25
C ALA A 303 13.67 10.72 -8.30
N GLU A 304 13.08 10.29 -7.19
CA GLU A 304 11.65 9.87 -7.14
C GLU A 304 10.73 11.07 -7.33
N GLN A 305 10.99 12.18 -6.63
CA GLN A 305 10.20 13.41 -6.75
C GLN A 305 10.28 14.00 -8.16
N ARG A 306 11.47 14.00 -8.77
CA ARG A 306 11.67 14.45 -10.15
C ARG A 306 10.91 13.58 -11.14
N ALA A 307 10.99 12.26 -10.99
CA ALA A 307 10.21 11.33 -11.80
C ALA A 307 8.72 11.61 -11.66
N GLU A 308 8.25 11.77 -10.43
CA GLU A 308 6.85 12.07 -10.17
C GLU A 308 6.39 13.39 -10.81
N VAL A 309 7.18 14.46 -10.70
CA VAL A 309 6.89 15.75 -11.34
C VAL A 309 6.81 15.57 -12.85
N ALA A 310 7.82 14.96 -13.47
CA ALA A 310 7.86 14.75 -14.92
C ALA A 310 6.66 13.95 -15.42
N LEU A 311 6.33 12.84 -14.74
CA LEU A 311 5.19 11.99 -15.10
C LEU A 311 3.84 12.69 -14.87
N THR A 312 3.69 13.45 -13.79
CA THR A 312 2.48 14.24 -13.51
C THR A 312 2.27 15.31 -14.58
N LEU A 313 3.31 16.04 -14.96
CA LEU A 313 3.24 17.04 -16.01
C LEU A 313 2.92 16.41 -17.37
N ALA A 314 3.53 15.26 -17.70
CA ALA A 314 3.25 14.53 -18.93
C ALA A 314 1.77 14.11 -19.03
N THR A 315 1.21 13.55 -17.95
CA THR A 315 -0.21 13.18 -17.91
C THR A 315 -1.13 14.39 -17.96
N GLY A 316 -0.79 15.50 -17.29
CA GLY A 316 -1.54 16.75 -17.37
C GLY A 316 -1.60 17.32 -18.79
N ARG A 317 -0.46 17.31 -19.52
CA ARG A 317 -0.40 17.71 -20.94
C ARG A 317 -1.26 16.81 -21.83
N ALA A 318 -1.20 15.50 -21.64
CA ALA A 318 -2.05 14.55 -22.37
C ALA A 318 -3.54 14.79 -22.10
N ALA A 319 -3.93 15.11 -20.86
CA ALA A 319 -5.32 15.43 -20.50
C ALA A 319 -5.81 16.75 -21.15
N GLU A 320 -4.93 17.74 -21.27
CA GLU A 320 -5.23 18.99 -21.98
C GLU A 320 -5.43 18.77 -23.48
N GLN A 321 -4.57 18.00 -24.12
CA GLN A 321 -4.72 17.63 -25.54
C GLN A 321 -6.01 16.84 -25.80
N MET A 322 -6.40 15.95 -24.89
CA MET A 322 -7.64 15.19 -24.97
C MET A 322 -8.89 16.07 -25.01
N ARG A 323 -8.93 17.14 -24.20
CA ARG A 323 -10.02 18.12 -24.21
C ARG A 323 -10.19 18.80 -25.57
N GLN A 324 -9.14 18.83 -26.39
CA GLN A 324 -9.12 19.49 -27.69
C GLN A 324 -9.32 18.51 -28.87
N GLY A 325 -9.15 17.19 -28.68
CA GLY A 325 -8.96 16.27 -29.80
C GLY A 325 -9.53 14.84 -29.70
N GLY A 326 -10.30 14.48 -28.66
CA GLY A 326 -10.88 13.14 -28.54
C GLY A 326 -9.87 11.97 -28.52
N GLY A 327 -10.36 10.73 -28.42
CA GLY A 327 -9.52 9.50 -28.40
C GLY A 327 -9.57 8.73 -27.09
N ASP A 328 -8.81 7.63 -27.00
CA ASP A 328 -8.76 6.80 -25.79
C ASP A 328 -7.81 7.41 -24.73
N TRP A 329 -8.34 7.72 -23.55
CA TRP A 329 -7.57 8.30 -22.46
C TRP A 329 -6.44 7.38 -21.96
N GLY A 330 -6.72 6.09 -21.86
CA GLY A 330 -5.77 5.10 -21.34
C GLY A 330 -4.54 5.00 -22.23
N GLU A 331 -4.76 4.88 -23.54
CA GLU A 331 -3.69 4.83 -24.54
C GLU A 331 -2.87 6.12 -24.57
N ARG A 332 -3.53 7.28 -24.60
CA ARG A 332 -2.82 8.57 -24.59
C ARG A 332 -2.02 8.79 -23.30
N GLN A 333 -2.60 8.44 -22.15
CA GLN A 333 -1.89 8.50 -20.87
C GLN A 333 -0.67 7.59 -20.89
N PHE A 334 -0.81 6.36 -21.42
CA PHE A 334 0.28 5.42 -21.54
C PHE A 334 1.40 5.98 -22.40
N GLU A 335 1.13 6.42 -23.63
CA GLU A 335 2.17 6.93 -24.54
C GLU A 335 2.84 8.21 -24.00
N ALA A 336 2.10 9.08 -23.29
CA ALA A 336 2.68 10.24 -22.61
C ALA A 336 3.69 9.82 -21.52
N LEU A 337 3.39 8.74 -20.78
CA LEU A 337 4.31 8.17 -19.79
C LEU A 337 5.51 7.48 -20.45
N VAL A 338 5.30 6.72 -21.54
CA VAL A 338 6.39 6.09 -22.30
C VAL A 338 7.44 7.11 -22.74
N ALA A 339 7.02 8.31 -23.14
CA ALA A 339 7.93 9.37 -23.58
C ALA A 339 8.84 9.91 -22.46
N VAL A 340 8.41 9.87 -21.19
CA VAL A 340 9.13 10.49 -20.07
C VAL A 340 9.75 9.50 -19.08
N VAL A 341 9.34 8.23 -19.09
CA VAL A 341 9.88 7.20 -18.20
C VAL A 341 11.38 6.87 -18.42
N PRO A 342 11.97 6.86 -19.64
CA PRO A 342 13.34 6.42 -19.85
C PRO A 342 14.41 7.05 -18.92
N PRO A 343 14.47 8.38 -18.72
CA PRO A 343 15.41 8.99 -17.76
C PRO A 343 15.11 8.65 -16.29
N HIS A 344 13.90 8.15 -16.00
CA HIS A 344 13.42 7.87 -14.65
C HIS A 344 13.25 6.37 -14.36
N ARG A 345 13.66 5.46 -15.25
CA ARG A 345 13.43 4.01 -15.12
C ARG A 345 13.95 3.35 -13.83
N ALA A 346 14.93 3.98 -13.18
CA ALA A 346 15.47 3.47 -11.91
C ALA A 346 14.52 3.73 -10.72
N THR A 347 13.53 4.59 -10.87
CA THR A 347 12.64 5.01 -9.79
C THR A 347 11.45 4.08 -9.64
N GLN A 348 11.01 3.90 -8.39
CA GLN A 348 9.80 3.16 -8.09
C GLN A 348 8.57 3.87 -8.67
N HIS A 349 8.53 5.21 -8.63
CA HIS A 349 7.42 5.99 -9.14
C HIS A 349 7.19 5.76 -10.64
N ALA A 350 8.27 5.81 -11.45
CA ALA A 350 8.16 5.59 -12.90
C ALA A 350 7.67 4.19 -13.23
N ARG A 351 8.20 3.17 -12.54
CA ARG A 351 7.78 1.77 -12.70
C ARG A 351 6.30 1.59 -12.38
N GLN A 352 5.84 2.09 -11.24
CA GLN A 352 4.45 1.93 -10.81
C GLN A 352 3.47 2.69 -11.70
N ALA A 353 3.81 3.92 -12.09
CA ALA A 353 2.98 4.72 -12.97
C ALA A 353 2.81 4.06 -14.35
N LEU A 354 3.90 3.56 -14.94
CA LEU A 354 3.82 2.89 -16.23
C LEU A 354 3.04 1.57 -16.15
N LEU A 355 3.24 0.77 -15.11
CA LEU A 355 2.46 -0.46 -14.89
C LEU A 355 0.96 -0.19 -14.75
N ARG A 356 0.58 0.90 -14.08
CA ARG A 356 -0.83 1.30 -13.96
C ARG A 356 -1.41 1.70 -15.31
N ALA A 357 -0.69 2.52 -16.08
CA ALA A 357 -1.15 2.97 -17.39
C ALA A 357 -1.17 1.82 -18.43
N ALA A 358 -0.26 0.85 -18.31
CA ALA A 358 -0.20 -0.32 -19.17
C ALA A 358 -1.49 -1.17 -19.13
N LEU A 359 -2.22 -1.16 -18.01
CA LEU A 359 -3.52 -1.83 -17.89
C LEU A 359 -4.61 -1.17 -18.74
N GLU A 360 -4.43 0.10 -19.09
CA GLU A 360 -5.41 0.89 -19.83
C GLU A 360 -5.01 1.05 -21.31
N ALA A 361 -3.92 0.40 -21.74
CA ALA A 361 -3.36 0.49 -23.09
C ALA A 361 -3.47 -0.84 -23.87
N PRO A 362 -3.30 -0.84 -25.20
CA PRO A 362 -3.28 -2.07 -25.99
C PRO A 362 -2.25 -3.08 -25.44
N PRO A 363 -2.63 -4.33 -25.09
CA PRO A 363 -1.77 -5.24 -24.33
C PRO A 363 -0.45 -5.57 -25.02
N ALA A 364 -0.47 -5.77 -26.34
CA ALA A 364 0.73 -6.07 -27.11
C ALA A 364 1.76 -4.92 -27.04
N ARG A 365 1.29 -3.67 -27.20
CA ARG A 365 2.10 -2.46 -27.09
C ARG A 365 2.63 -2.28 -25.67
N ALA A 366 1.76 -2.41 -24.67
CA ALA A 366 2.10 -2.29 -23.27
C ALA A 366 3.20 -3.28 -22.85
N MET A 367 3.03 -4.56 -23.19
CA MET A 367 4.02 -5.60 -22.88
C MET A 367 5.36 -5.37 -23.59
N ALA A 368 5.37 -4.92 -24.85
CA ALA A 368 6.59 -4.64 -25.59
C ALA A 368 7.41 -3.54 -24.89
N VAL A 369 6.77 -2.42 -24.56
CA VAL A 369 7.41 -1.29 -23.87
C VAL A 369 7.89 -1.69 -22.47
N LEU A 370 7.08 -2.44 -21.71
CA LEU A 370 7.48 -2.88 -20.38
C LEU A 370 8.73 -3.76 -20.41
N ARG A 371 8.84 -4.68 -21.38
CA ARG A 371 10.03 -5.52 -21.57
C ARG A 371 11.26 -4.71 -21.99
N GLU A 372 11.06 -3.70 -22.83
CA GLU A 372 12.13 -2.81 -23.30
C GLU A 372 12.69 -1.92 -22.18
N LEU A 373 11.82 -1.27 -21.42
CA LEU A 373 12.21 -0.28 -20.42
C LEU A 373 12.70 -0.89 -19.10
N PHE A 374 12.20 -2.08 -18.74
CA PHE A 374 12.49 -2.73 -17.45
C PHE A 374 12.92 -4.20 -17.61
N PRO A 375 14.01 -4.48 -18.33
CA PRO A 375 14.49 -5.85 -18.51
C PRO A 375 14.90 -6.47 -17.17
N GLY A 376 14.38 -7.66 -16.88
CA GLY A 376 14.72 -8.42 -15.66
C GLY A 376 14.05 -7.93 -14.36
N ASP A 377 13.18 -6.92 -14.41
CA ASP A 377 12.47 -6.44 -13.23
C ASP A 377 11.31 -7.38 -12.85
N SER A 378 11.36 -7.95 -11.64
CA SER A 378 10.36 -8.93 -11.17
C SER A 378 8.96 -8.34 -10.96
N THR A 379 8.87 -7.06 -10.61
CA THR A 379 7.58 -6.37 -10.44
C THR A 379 6.94 -6.15 -11.81
N VAL A 380 7.74 -5.76 -12.80
CA VAL A 380 7.26 -5.61 -14.18
C VAL A 380 6.92 -6.95 -14.80
N ALA A 381 7.69 -8.00 -14.54
CA ALA A 381 7.37 -9.36 -14.98
C ALA A 381 5.98 -9.82 -14.49
N ALA A 382 5.62 -9.55 -13.23
CA ALA A 382 4.29 -9.84 -12.71
C ALA A 382 3.18 -9.03 -13.44
N GLY A 383 3.46 -7.76 -13.76
CA GLY A 383 2.55 -6.93 -14.56
C GLY A 383 2.35 -7.45 -15.98
N ILE A 384 3.42 -7.92 -16.63
CA ILE A 384 3.36 -8.56 -17.95
C ILE A 384 2.53 -9.84 -17.89
N GLN A 385 2.76 -10.72 -16.90
CA GLN A 385 1.94 -11.92 -16.70
C GLN A 385 0.46 -11.59 -16.52
N ALA A 386 0.16 -10.46 -15.89
CA ALA A 386 -1.21 -9.97 -15.73
C ALA A 386 -1.85 -9.61 -17.09
N LEU A 387 -1.10 -8.95 -17.98
CA LEU A 387 -1.54 -8.58 -19.34
C LEU A 387 -1.66 -9.79 -20.27
N GLU A 388 -0.79 -10.80 -20.13
CA GLU A 388 -0.82 -12.04 -20.93
C GLU A 388 -2.08 -12.89 -20.73
N GLN A 389 -2.85 -12.62 -19.68
CA GLN A 389 -4.15 -13.26 -19.43
C GLN A 389 -5.24 -12.74 -20.38
N ILE A 390 -5.07 -11.55 -20.96
CA ILE A 390 -6.02 -10.98 -21.93
C ILE A 390 -6.01 -11.85 -23.21
N GLY A 391 -7.20 -12.20 -23.70
CA GLY A 391 -7.40 -13.12 -24.81
C GLY A 391 -7.40 -14.60 -24.41
N ARG A 392 -7.27 -14.92 -23.12
CA ARG A 392 -7.33 -16.31 -22.62
C ARG A 392 -8.68 -16.60 -21.94
N PRO A 393 -9.10 -17.89 -21.89
CA PRO A 393 -10.24 -18.31 -21.07
C PRO A 393 -10.07 -17.89 -19.60
N CYS A 394 -11.13 -17.33 -19.03
CA CYS A 394 -11.14 -16.79 -17.68
C CYS A 394 -12.44 -17.15 -16.96
N GLU A 395 -12.32 -18.03 -15.99
CA GLU A 395 -13.44 -18.49 -15.17
C GLU A 395 -13.12 -18.41 -13.68
N LEU A 396 -14.10 -18.01 -12.88
CA LEU A 396 -14.01 -17.95 -11.43
C LEU A 396 -14.99 -18.95 -10.84
N ALA A 397 -14.55 -19.64 -9.79
CA ALA A 397 -15.38 -20.50 -8.97
C ALA A 397 -15.11 -20.18 -7.50
N PHE A 398 -16.15 -19.86 -6.73
CA PHE A 398 -16.02 -19.51 -5.31
C PHE A 398 -17.36 -19.68 -4.59
N THR A 399 -17.32 -19.63 -3.26
CA THR A 399 -18.53 -19.53 -2.41
C THR A 399 -18.77 -18.06 -2.10
N ALA A 400 -19.93 -17.54 -2.48
CA ALA A 400 -20.30 -16.16 -2.21
C ALA A 400 -20.49 -15.91 -0.70
N PHE A 401 -20.46 -14.63 -0.32
CA PHE A 401 -20.60 -14.16 1.05
C PHE A 401 -21.89 -14.65 1.73
N ASP A 402 -22.94 -14.84 0.93
CA ASP A 402 -24.25 -15.37 1.32
C ASP A 402 -24.34 -16.91 1.30
N GLY A 403 -23.24 -17.61 1.03
CA GLY A 403 -23.11 -19.06 1.03
C GLY A 403 -23.41 -19.75 -0.30
N ARG A 404 -23.85 -19.02 -1.34
CA ARG A 404 -24.16 -19.65 -2.63
C ARG A 404 -22.88 -20.02 -3.41
N PRO A 405 -22.81 -21.20 -4.04
CA PRO A 405 -21.72 -21.51 -4.97
C PRO A 405 -21.88 -20.66 -6.23
N VAL A 406 -20.78 -20.09 -6.71
CA VAL A 406 -20.73 -19.25 -7.92
C VAL A 406 -19.71 -19.82 -8.87
N LYS A 407 -20.10 -20.01 -10.14
CA LYS A 407 -19.20 -20.30 -11.25
C LYS A 407 -19.51 -19.35 -12.39
N THR A 408 -18.53 -18.58 -12.87
CA THR A 408 -18.75 -17.67 -14.00
C THR A 408 -18.91 -18.42 -15.32
N ALA A 409 -18.56 -19.71 -15.38
CA ALA A 409 -18.91 -20.61 -16.49
C ALA A 409 -20.44 -20.71 -16.68
N ASP A 410 -21.23 -20.61 -15.61
CA ASP A 410 -22.70 -20.64 -15.69
C ASP A 410 -23.27 -19.34 -16.28
N SER A 411 -22.42 -18.32 -16.45
CA SER A 411 -22.77 -17.04 -17.07
C SER A 411 -22.41 -16.98 -18.57
N ARG A 412 -22.09 -18.11 -19.21
CA ARG A 412 -21.91 -18.16 -20.67
C ARG A 412 -23.11 -17.55 -21.41
N GLY A 413 -22.82 -16.77 -22.44
CA GLY A 413 -23.80 -15.93 -23.12
C GLY A 413 -23.97 -14.52 -22.52
N LYS A 414 -23.40 -14.25 -21.34
CA LYS A 414 -23.40 -12.93 -20.69
C LYS A 414 -21.99 -12.35 -20.64
N VAL A 415 -21.89 -11.03 -20.65
CA VAL A 415 -20.66 -10.35 -20.25
C VAL A 415 -20.52 -10.48 -18.74
N VAL A 416 -19.32 -10.78 -18.23
CA VAL A 416 -19.05 -10.86 -16.80
C VAL A 416 -18.09 -9.74 -16.38
N LEU A 417 -18.56 -8.85 -15.50
CA LEU A 417 -17.75 -7.82 -14.86
C LEU A 417 -17.35 -8.29 -13.46
N VAL A 418 -16.05 -8.54 -13.26
CA VAL A 418 -15.48 -8.86 -11.95
C VAL A 418 -14.89 -7.58 -11.36
N VAL A 419 -15.35 -7.18 -10.18
CA VAL A 419 -14.89 -5.97 -9.48
C VAL A 419 -14.14 -6.35 -8.21
N PHE A 420 -12.90 -5.92 -8.11
CA PHE A 420 -12.03 -6.10 -6.94
C PHE A 420 -12.03 -4.83 -6.11
N TRP A 421 -12.32 -4.93 -4.81
CA TRP A 421 -12.58 -3.75 -4.00
C TRP A 421 -12.21 -3.89 -2.52
N LEU A 422 -12.15 -2.75 -1.83
CA LEU A 422 -11.91 -2.65 -0.38
C LEU A 422 -12.89 -1.62 0.21
N GLY A 423 -13.68 -2.01 1.21
CA GLY A 423 -14.71 -1.16 1.81
C GLY A 423 -14.15 0.11 2.45
N ALA A 424 -13.02 0.00 3.14
CA ALA A 424 -12.31 1.15 3.73
C ALA A 424 -11.61 2.07 2.70
N GLY A 425 -11.70 1.76 1.39
CA GLY A 425 -10.94 2.41 0.32
C GLY A 425 -11.70 3.45 -0.51
N GLY A 426 -12.80 4.02 -0.03
CA GLY A 426 -13.61 4.97 -0.82
C GLY A 426 -14.30 4.31 -2.02
N VAL A 427 -14.76 3.07 -1.83
CA VAL A 427 -15.39 2.25 -2.87
C VAL A 427 -16.77 2.75 -3.31
N ASP A 428 -17.36 3.69 -2.58
CA ASP A 428 -18.75 4.10 -2.76
C ASP A 428 -19.06 4.52 -4.21
N THR A 429 -18.22 5.37 -4.82
CA THR A 429 -18.38 5.77 -6.24
C THR A 429 -18.28 4.58 -7.20
N THR A 430 -17.45 3.58 -6.86
CA THR A 430 -17.32 2.35 -7.66
C THR A 430 -18.58 1.52 -7.55
N MET A 431 -19.09 1.30 -6.34
CA MET A 431 -20.31 0.52 -6.11
C MET A 431 -21.53 1.16 -6.76
N SER A 432 -21.72 2.48 -6.60
CA SER A 432 -22.85 3.20 -7.21
C SER A 432 -22.85 3.07 -8.74
N LYS A 433 -21.71 3.31 -9.40
CA LYS A 433 -21.62 3.21 -10.87
C LYS A 433 -21.77 1.78 -11.40
N VAL A 434 -21.21 0.79 -10.71
CA VAL A 434 -21.39 -0.62 -11.09
C VAL A 434 -22.85 -1.04 -10.93
N LYS A 435 -23.53 -0.55 -9.91
CA LYS A 435 -24.96 -0.77 -9.72
C LYS A 435 -25.80 -0.15 -10.84
N GLU A 436 -25.55 1.12 -11.19
CA GLU A 436 -26.21 1.78 -12.33
C GLU A 436 -26.03 0.98 -13.63
N LEU A 437 -24.83 0.45 -13.86
CA LEU A 437 -24.53 -0.38 -15.01
C LEU A 437 -25.31 -1.71 -15.00
N ALA A 438 -25.33 -2.40 -13.85
CA ALA A 438 -26.09 -3.65 -13.68
C ALA A 438 -27.59 -3.44 -13.88
N GLU A 439 -28.14 -2.33 -13.38
CA GLU A 439 -29.56 -1.95 -13.55
C GLU A 439 -29.89 -1.59 -15.00
N ARG A 440 -28.99 -0.86 -15.69
CA ARG A 440 -29.19 -0.46 -17.09
C ARG A 440 -29.23 -1.64 -18.06
N HIS A 441 -28.34 -2.62 -17.91
CA HIS A 441 -28.21 -3.74 -18.85
C HIS A 441 -28.97 -4.98 -18.42
N GLY A 442 -29.29 -5.11 -17.13
CA GLY A 442 -30.03 -6.24 -16.60
C GLY A 442 -29.25 -7.56 -16.58
N PRO A 443 -29.78 -8.57 -15.85
CA PRO A 443 -29.08 -9.83 -15.59
C PRO A 443 -29.03 -10.79 -16.79
N ALA A 444 -29.69 -10.45 -17.91
CA ALA A 444 -29.66 -11.24 -19.14
C ALA A 444 -28.38 -11.00 -19.95
N ASP A 445 -27.85 -9.77 -19.92
CA ASP A 445 -26.68 -9.37 -20.70
C ASP A 445 -25.42 -9.21 -19.83
N LEU A 446 -25.57 -8.77 -18.58
CA LEU A 446 -24.45 -8.48 -17.68
C LEU A 446 -24.57 -9.27 -16.37
N ALA A 447 -23.54 -10.05 -16.06
CA ALA A 447 -23.31 -10.64 -14.75
C ALA A 447 -22.22 -9.85 -14.02
N VAL A 448 -22.48 -9.44 -12.78
CA VAL A 448 -21.48 -8.78 -11.92
C VAL A 448 -21.03 -9.77 -10.85
N VAL A 449 -19.74 -9.73 -10.51
CA VAL A 449 -19.14 -10.46 -9.39
C VAL A 449 -18.26 -9.50 -8.61
N GLY A 450 -18.44 -9.46 -7.29
CA GLY A 450 -17.55 -8.72 -6.39
C GLY A 450 -16.47 -9.63 -5.80
N VAL A 451 -15.26 -9.11 -5.61
CA VAL A 451 -14.19 -9.75 -4.84
C VAL A 451 -13.69 -8.75 -3.81
N SER A 452 -14.04 -8.96 -2.54
CA SER A 452 -13.59 -8.09 -1.45
C SER A 452 -12.17 -8.45 -1.00
N PHE A 453 -11.35 -7.42 -0.81
CA PHE A 453 -10.02 -7.48 -0.21
C PHE A 453 -10.05 -7.03 1.27
N ASP A 454 -11.23 -6.87 1.85
CA ASP A 454 -11.36 -6.60 3.27
C ASP A 454 -10.94 -7.83 4.07
N ARG A 455 -10.38 -7.59 5.26
CA ARG A 455 -10.08 -8.66 6.23
C ARG A 455 -11.19 -8.86 7.25
N ASN A 456 -11.97 -7.80 7.48
CA ASN A 456 -13.04 -7.77 8.44
C ASN A 456 -14.37 -8.07 7.72
N ARG A 457 -15.10 -9.07 8.21
CA ARG A 457 -16.35 -9.52 7.60
C ARG A 457 -17.47 -8.49 7.76
N GLU A 458 -17.49 -7.77 8.87
CA GLU A 458 -18.46 -6.72 9.17
C GLU A 458 -18.36 -5.56 8.16
N VAL A 459 -17.15 -5.15 7.77
CA VAL A 459 -16.95 -4.11 6.73
C VAL A 459 -17.55 -4.55 5.39
N VAL A 460 -17.45 -5.83 5.05
CA VAL A 460 -18.05 -6.37 3.82
C VAL A 460 -19.56 -6.38 3.92
N GLN A 461 -20.12 -6.84 5.03
CA GLN A 461 -21.56 -6.82 5.29
C GLN A 461 -22.11 -5.39 5.24
N GLU A 462 -21.49 -4.44 5.94
CA GLU A 462 -21.86 -3.03 5.91
C GLU A 462 -21.82 -2.44 4.50
N THR A 463 -20.82 -2.81 3.70
CA THR A 463 -20.71 -2.34 2.30
C THR A 463 -21.82 -2.96 1.44
N ILE A 464 -22.12 -4.24 1.63
CA ILE A 464 -23.24 -4.94 0.95
C ILE A 464 -24.56 -4.25 1.29
N ASP A 465 -24.81 -3.97 2.57
CA ASP A 465 -26.07 -3.39 3.04
C ASP A 465 -26.23 -1.92 2.61
N ARG A 466 -25.16 -1.13 2.77
CA ARG A 466 -25.13 0.30 2.41
C ARG A 466 -25.45 0.52 0.94
N HIS A 467 -24.88 -0.30 0.06
CA HIS A 467 -25.06 -0.17 -1.39
C HIS A 467 -26.17 -1.05 -1.95
N ARG A 468 -26.72 -1.95 -1.12
CA ARG A 468 -27.70 -2.97 -1.50
C ARG A 468 -27.22 -3.82 -2.67
N LEU A 469 -26.02 -4.39 -2.53
CA LEU A 469 -25.39 -5.17 -3.61
C LEU A 469 -26.22 -6.42 -3.91
N THR A 470 -26.61 -6.60 -5.17
CA THR A 470 -27.46 -7.73 -5.62
C THR A 470 -26.67 -8.87 -6.24
N TRP A 471 -25.39 -8.64 -6.53
CA TRP A 471 -24.49 -9.62 -7.11
C TRP A 471 -23.71 -10.42 -6.06
N PRO A 472 -23.25 -11.63 -6.39
CA PRO A 472 -22.42 -12.40 -5.48
C PRO A 472 -21.09 -11.70 -5.19
N VAL A 473 -20.68 -11.76 -3.92
CA VAL A 473 -19.41 -11.21 -3.43
C VAL A 473 -18.56 -12.36 -2.89
N HIS A 474 -17.35 -12.55 -3.41
CA HIS A 474 -16.32 -13.37 -2.79
C HIS A 474 -15.69 -12.62 -1.61
N PHE A 475 -15.51 -13.32 -0.50
CA PHE A 475 -14.76 -12.85 0.66
C PHE A 475 -14.04 -14.03 1.29
N ASP A 476 -12.72 -13.93 1.41
CA ASP A 476 -11.88 -14.93 2.08
C ASP A 476 -11.18 -14.38 3.34
N GLY A 477 -11.36 -13.08 3.65
CA GLY A 477 -10.72 -12.41 4.78
C GLY A 477 -9.19 -12.26 4.66
N ARG A 478 -8.59 -12.61 3.51
CA ARG A 478 -7.12 -12.63 3.31
C ARG A 478 -6.57 -11.32 2.77
N GLY A 479 -7.44 -10.45 2.25
CA GLY A 479 -7.06 -9.16 1.65
C GLY A 479 -6.09 -9.33 0.48
N TRP A 480 -4.93 -8.67 0.53
CA TRP A 480 -3.92 -8.79 -0.53
C TRP A 480 -3.37 -10.22 -0.73
N SER A 481 -3.58 -11.12 0.23
CA SER A 481 -3.24 -12.56 0.12
C SER A 481 -4.43 -13.40 -0.40
N SER A 482 -5.48 -12.77 -0.94
CA SER A 482 -6.61 -13.47 -1.57
C SER A 482 -6.14 -14.38 -2.70
N GLU A 483 -6.71 -15.57 -2.79
CA GLU A 483 -6.41 -16.53 -3.86
C GLU A 483 -6.80 -15.96 -5.22
N LEU A 484 -8.01 -15.40 -5.34
CA LEU A 484 -8.47 -14.73 -6.55
C LEU A 484 -7.62 -13.50 -6.86
N GLY A 485 -7.26 -12.71 -5.84
CA GLY A 485 -6.37 -11.57 -6.00
C GLY A 485 -5.00 -11.93 -6.58
N SER A 486 -4.41 -13.00 -6.06
CA SER A 486 -3.10 -13.51 -6.48
C SER A 486 -3.15 -14.10 -7.88
N ARG A 487 -4.16 -14.93 -8.18
CA ARG A 487 -4.39 -15.54 -9.50
C ARG A 487 -4.41 -14.50 -10.61
N PHE A 488 -5.11 -13.39 -10.39
CA PHE A 488 -5.25 -12.33 -11.38
C PHE A 488 -4.19 -11.22 -11.26
N GLN A 489 -3.18 -11.38 -10.38
CA GLN A 489 -2.12 -10.38 -10.16
C GLN A 489 -2.70 -8.99 -9.85
N ILE A 490 -3.71 -8.92 -8.99
CA ILE A 490 -4.30 -7.63 -8.56
C ILE A 490 -3.30 -6.92 -7.65
N ARG A 491 -2.97 -5.66 -7.99
CA ARG A 491 -1.96 -4.83 -7.30
C ARG A 491 -2.45 -3.43 -6.94
N VAL A 492 -3.66 -3.08 -7.38
CA VAL A 492 -4.31 -1.81 -7.12
C VAL A 492 -5.78 -2.09 -6.88
N LEU A 493 -6.42 -1.26 -6.04
CA LEU A 493 -7.86 -1.31 -5.80
C LEU A 493 -8.43 0.10 -5.95
N PRO A 494 -9.67 0.24 -6.47
CA PRO A 494 -10.42 -0.82 -7.14
C PRO A 494 -9.72 -1.30 -8.42
N ALA A 495 -9.98 -2.56 -8.80
CA ALA A 495 -9.56 -3.16 -10.07
C ALA A 495 -10.76 -3.86 -10.73
N TYR A 496 -10.70 -4.10 -12.03
CA TYR A 496 -11.71 -4.91 -12.70
C TYR A 496 -11.15 -5.87 -13.74
N LEU A 497 -11.92 -6.92 -14.01
CA LEU A 497 -11.79 -7.81 -15.16
C LEU A 497 -13.11 -7.80 -15.93
N LEU A 498 -13.03 -7.81 -17.25
CA LEU A 498 -14.18 -7.84 -18.14
C LEU A 498 -14.04 -9.03 -19.09
N ILE A 499 -14.94 -10.00 -18.90
CA ILE A 499 -14.96 -11.29 -19.57
C ILE A 499 -16.13 -11.29 -20.55
N ASP A 500 -15.93 -11.77 -21.76
CA ASP A 500 -16.99 -11.83 -22.78
C ASP A 500 -17.93 -13.03 -22.62
N ARG A 501 -18.90 -13.10 -23.54
CA ARG A 501 -19.95 -14.12 -23.58
C ARG A 501 -19.42 -15.54 -23.78
N GLU A 502 -18.20 -15.68 -24.30
CA GLU A 502 -17.50 -16.96 -24.51
C GLU A 502 -16.59 -17.33 -23.32
N GLY A 503 -16.48 -16.45 -22.33
CA GLY A 503 -15.61 -16.66 -21.17
C GLY A 503 -14.17 -16.25 -21.39
N ILE A 504 -13.88 -15.43 -22.40
CA ILE A 504 -12.53 -14.94 -22.66
C ILE A 504 -12.33 -13.61 -21.94
N LEU A 505 -11.19 -13.44 -21.25
CA LEU A 505 -10.83 -12.16 -20.64
C LEU A 505 -10.50 -11.16 -21.74
N ARG A 506 -11.32 -10.12 -21.91
CA ARG A 506 -11.13 -9.10 -22.96
C ARG A 506 -10.41 -7.87 -22.44
N PHE A 507 -10.73 -7.45 -21.23
CA PHE A 507 -10.11 -6.27 -20.63
C PHE A 507 -9.87 -6.46 -19.14
N ARG A 508 -8.86 -5.76 -18.65
CA ARG A 508 -8.57 -5.61 -17.22
C ARG A 508 -8.08 -4.20 -17.00
N GLY A 509 -8.27 -3.66 -15.80
CA GLY A 509 -7.94 -2.27 -15.55
C GLY A 509 -7.94 -1.91 -14.08
N GLY A 510 -7.72 -0.63 -13.82
CA GLY A 510 -7.91 -0.03 -12.50
C GLY A 510 -9.38 0.08 -12.13
N SER A 511 -9.88 1.28 -11.82
CA SER A 511 -11.31 1.43 -11.49
C SER A 511 -12.20 1.13 -12.70
N PRO A 512 -13.29 0.36 -12.56
CA PRO A 512 -14.27 0.17 -13.64
C PRO A 512 -15.06 1.45 -13.94
N THR A 513 -14.85 2.52 -13.19
CA THR A 513 -15.61 3.78 -13.29
C THR A 513 -14.95 4.86 -14.15
N THR A 514 -13.75 4.58 -14.67
CA THR A 514 -13.08 5.49 -15.59
C THR A 514 -13.85 5.56 -16.91
N VAL A 515 -13.73 6.68 -17.61
CA VAL A 515 -14.40 6.88 -18.91
C VAL A 515 -14.01 5.76 -19.89
N GLY A 516 -12.72 5.40 -19.95
CA GLY A 516 -12.23 4.33 -20.82
C GLY A 516 -12.69 2.93 -20.39
N ALA A 517 -12.84 2.66 -19.09
CA ALA A 517 -13.40 1.39 -18.61
C ALA A 517 -14.88 1.27 -19.00
N MET A 518 -15.68 2.32 -18.78
CA MET A 518 -17.10 2.33 -19.15
C MET A 518 -17.30 2.16 -20.66
N ALA A 519 -16.50 2.83 -21.48
CA ALA A 519 -16.55 2.67 -22.94
C ALA A 519 -16.26 1.22 -23.39
N ARG A 520 -15.27 0.56 -22.77
CA ARG A 520 -14.97 -0.86 -23.04
C ARG A 520 -16.07 -1.80 -22.58
N ILE A 521 -16.74 -1.49 -21.46
CA ILE A 521 -17.88 -2.27 -20.97
C ILE A 521 -19.06 -2.14 -21.96
N ASP A 522 -19.41 -0.91 -22.35
CA ASP A 522 -20.47 -0.64 -23.32
C ASP A 522 -20.17 -1.30 -24.68
N GLN A 523 -18.92 -1.22 -25.14
CA GLN A 523 -18.45 -1.89 -26.37
C GLN A 523 -18.70 -3.39 -26.29
N LEU A 524 -18.28 -4.05 -25.21
CA LEU A 524 -18.40 -5.50 -25.11
C LEU A 524 -19.87 -5.95 -24.96
N LEU A 525 -20.68 -5.15 -24.28
CA LEU A 525 -22.12 -5.40 -24.16
C LEU A 525 -22.84 -5.26 -25.51
N ALA A 526 -22.37 -4.38 -26.40
CA ALA A 526 -22.91 -4.20 -27.75
C ALA A 526 -22.48 -5.30 -28.75
N GLU A 527 -21.41 -6.06 -28.47
CA GLU A 527 -21.02 -7.21 -29.31
C GLU A 527 -22.15 -8.25 -29.35
N LYS A 528 -22.48 -8.76 -30.53
CA LYS A 528 -23.52 -9.79 -30.66
C LYS A 528 -23.07 -11.08 -29.96
N PRO A 529 -23.98 -11.84 -29.33
CA PRO A 529 -23.67 -13.18 -28.87
C PRO A 529 -23.11 -14.02 -30.02
N PRO A 530 -22.14 -14.91 -29.78
CA PRO A 530 -21.66 -15.83 -30.80
C PRO A 530 -22.85 -16.63 -31.37
N ALA A 531 -22.84 -16.86 -32.68
CA ALA A 531 -23.82 -17.73 -33.30
C ALA A 531 -23.71 -19.12 -32.66
N ARG A 532 -24.82 -19.60 -32.09
CA ARG A 532 -24.88 -20.89 -31.40
C ARG A 532 -24.66 -22.06 -32.34
#